data_AF-A0A8B7NF79-F1
#
_entry.id   AF-A0A8B7NF79-F1
#
_cell.length_a   1.000
_cell.length_b   1.000
_cell.length_c   1.000
_cell.angle_alpha   90.00
_cell.angle_beta   90.00
_cell.angle_gamma   90.00
#
_symmetry.space_group_name_H-M   'P 1'
#
loop_
_entity.id
_entity.type
_entity.pdbx_description
1 polymer ?
#
loop_
_entity_poly.entity_id
_entity_poly.type
_entity_poly.pdbx_seq_one_letter_code
_entity_poly.pdbx_strand_id
1 'polypeptide(L)'
;MELRLASILLIWMMLVGTRASCVPTCKDSTVNITEGSRVPNPANCFEFYVCSDPLGGNNLTLSPEPIKCPNGTYFDVSSSKCKTIPSDGSAYCENLCDPCDLKCEAPGTLIPDPYACDSYYICLANNESIISNCGDDQSFDYIQGSCVATSDAVCYKSCDPCKVYCVHEGKVPNPFDCEGYIYCEPPYGQTEFKCPPDHQYEIGSQKCVPYGDPNQTCDNTCTDDLTTTSVTSTTTETSPTTTADQQ
;
A
#
# COMPACT_ATOMS: atom_id res chain seq x y z
N MET A 1 0.44 50.33 45.79
CA MET A 1 -0.50 49.39 45.16
C MET A 1 0.01 49.19 43.73
N GLU A 2 0.95 48.29 43.56
CA GLU A 2 1.64 48.02 42.29
C GLU A 2 1.37 46.56 41.95
N LEU A 3 0.38 46.32 41.08
CA LEU A 3 0.02 44.99 40.60
C LEU A 3 0.96 44.63 39.45
N ARG A 4 1.89 43.69 39.68
CA ARG A 4 2.66 43.08 38.59
C ARG A 4 1.84 41.96 37.94
N LEU A 5 1.36 42.21 36.72
CA LEU A 5 0.81 41.18 35.84
C LEU A 5 1.97 40.35 35.26
N ALA A 6 2.04 39.07 35.65
CA ALA A 6 2.89 38.08 35.02
C ALA A 6 2.17 37.54 33.77
N SER A 7 2.63 37.93 32.58
CA SER A 7 2.24 37.29 31.32
C SER A 7 2.90 35.92 31.20
N ILE A 8 2.13 34.86 31.42
CA ILE A 8 2.53 33.49 31.11
C ILE A 8 2.14 33.23 29.66
N LEU A 9 3.11 33.34 28.76
CA LEU A 9 3.01 32.88 27.37
C LEU A 9 3.10 31.35 27.37
N LEU A 10 1.95 30.67 27.42
CA LEU A 10 1.84 29.24 27.18
C LEU A 10 2.06 28.99 25.67
N ILE A 11 3.30 28.68 25.29
CA ILE A 11 3.61 28.12 23.98
C ILE A 11 3.08 26.69 23.97
N TRP A 12 1.91 26.51 23.37
CA TRP A 12 1.35 25.20 23.07
C TRP A 12 2.15 24.64 21.88
N MET A 13 3.27 23.95 22.17
CA MET A 13 3.89 23.06 21.20
C MET A 13 2.91 21.92 20.95
N MET A 14 2.04 22.09 19.95
CA MET A 14 1.40 20.96 19.30
C MET A 14 2.51 20.16 18.63
N LEU A 15 3.00 19.15 19.33
CA LEU A 15 3.66 18.01 18.72
C LEU A 15 2.59 17.26 17.92
N VAL A 16 2.32 17.77 16.72
CA VAL A 16 1.65 16.98 15.69
C VAL A 16 2.69 15.95 15.26
N GLY A 17 2.66 14.80 15.91
CA GLY A 17 3.40 13.62 15.45
C GLY A 17 2.72 13.08 14.20
N THR A 18 2.90 13.73 13.05
CA THR A 18 2.58 13.12 11.75
C THR A 18 3.85 12.46 11.24
N ARG A 19 3.96 11.17 11.52
CA ARG A 19 4.79 10.29 10.71
C ARG A 19 3.94 9.08 10.39
N ALA A 20 3.30 9.10 9.23
CA ALA A 20 2.84 7.89 8.60
C ALA A 20 3.06 8.01 7.09
N SER A 21 4.33 8.09 6.69
CA SER A 21 4.69 7.60 5.35
C SER A 21 4.08 6.21 5.19
N CYS A 22 3.48 5.92 4.03
CA CYS A 22 2.80 4.65 3.78
C CYS A 22 3.79 3.50 3.57
N VAL A 23 4.66 3.29 4.55
CA VAL A 23 5.79 2.37 4.51
C VAL A 23 5.94 1.71 5.86
N PRO A 24 6.02 0.36 5.92
CA PRO A 24 6.39 -0.32 7.15
C PRO A 24 7.79 0.13 7.60
N THR A 25 8.05 0.22 8.90
CA THR A 25 9.36 0.66 9.39
C THR A 25 9.79 -0.05 10.65
N CYS A 26 11.07 -0.43 10.72
CA CYS A 26 11.74 -0.88 11.94
C CYS A 26 12.37 0.27 12.73
N LYS A 27 12.21 1.51 12.26
CA LYS A 27 12.77 2.74 12.83
C LYS A 27 11.62 3.66 13.26
N ASP A 28 10.89 3.24 14.28
CA ASP A 28 9.89 4.05 14.96
C ASP A 28 10.46 4.55 16.29
N SER A 29 10.43 5.87 16.52
CA SER A 29 10.93 6.48 17.75
C SER A 29 9.93 6.42 18.92
N THR A 30 8.69 6.04 18.65
CA THR A 30 7.60 5.97 19.64
C THR A 30 7.45 4.58 20.25
N VAL A 31 7.99 3.55 19.60
CA VAL A 31 7.93 2.15 20.03
C VAL A 31 9.34 1.58 20.14
N ASN A 32 9.60 0.80 21.18
CA ASN A 32 10.88 0.10 21.32
C ASN A 32 10.92 -1.12 20.38
N ILE A 33 11.45 -0.94 19.17
CA ILE A 33 11.61 -2.00 18.17
C ILE A 33 12.96 -2.70 18.36
N THR A 34 12.92 -4.02 18.56
CA THR A 34 14.08 -4.91 18.71
C THR A 34 14.04 -6.06 17.69
N GLU A 35 15.09 -6.89 17.65
CA GLU A 35 15.10 -8.16 16.90
C GLU A 35 13.81 -8.97 17.13
N GLY A 36 13.19 -9.42 16.05
CA GLY A 36 11.95 -10.19 16.06
C GLY A 36 10.67 -9.37 16.30
N SER A 37 10.77 -8.04 16.44
CA SER A 37 9.60 -7.17 16.57
C SER A 37 8.73 -7.24 15.33
N ARG A 38 7.42 -7.11 15.52
CA ARG A 38 6.43 -7.12 14.44
C ARG A 38 5.90 -5.72 14.23
N VAL A 39 5.91 -5.26 12.99
CA VAL A 39 5.45 -3.91 12.61
C VAL A 39 4.34 -4.03 11.57
N PRO A 40 3.35 -3.12 11.57
CA PRO A 40 2.20 -3.24 10.68
C PRO A 40 2.59 -3.14 9.22
N ASN A 41 1.87 -3.87 8.35
CA ASN A 41 1.78 -3.49 6.94
C ASN A 41 0.72 -2.39 6.83
N PRO A 42 1.10 -1.15 6.46
CA PRO A 42 0.17 -0.02 6.47
C PRO A 42 -0.85 -0.06 5.32
N ALA A 43 -0.61 -0.88 4.30
CA ALA A 43 -1.54 -1.07 3.18
C ALA A 43 -2.45 -2.30 3.35
N ASN A 44 -2.18 -3.17 4.33
CA ASN A 44 -2.96 -4.38 4.57
C ASN A 44 -2.82 -4.85 6.03
N CYS A 45 -3.84 -4.63 6.86
CA CYS A 45 -3.79 -5.01 8.27
C CYS A 45 -3.83 -6.52 8.51
N PHE A 46 -4.08 -7.36 7.50
CA PHE A 46 -4.01 -8.82 7.63
C PHE A 46 -2.59 -9.34 7.53
N GLU A 47 -1.60 -8.44 7.36
CA GLU A 47 -0.21 -8.79 7.23
C GLU A 47 0.65 -7.88 8.11
N PHE A 48 1.85 -8.35 8.43
CA PHE A 48 2.84 -7.60 9.22
C PHE A 48 4.25 -7.96 8.76
N TYR A 49 5.19 -7.07 9.01
CA TYR A 49 6.61 -7.34 8.78
C TYR A 49 7.31 -7.71 10.08
N VAL A 50 8.41 -8.45 9.97
CA VAL A 50 9.29 -8.75 11.11
C VAL A 50 10.59 -7.99 10.94
N CYS A 51 11.04 -7.35 12.01
CA CYS A 51 12.32 -6.66 12.06
C CYS A 51 13.44 -7.62 12.44
N SER A 52 14.51 -7.64 11.64
CA SER A 52 15.71 -8.44 11.92
C SER A 52 17.00 -7.68 11.65
N ASP A 53 18.04 -8.00 12.42
CA ASP A 53 19.41 -7.52 12.31
C ASP A 53 20.31 -8.70 11.89
N PRO A 54 20.22 -9.14 10.62
CA PRO A 54 20.92 -10.35 10.17
C PRO A 54 22.45 -10.20 10.19
N LEU A 55 22.97 -8.97 10.25
CA LEU A 55 24.41 -8.69 10.18
C LEU A 55 25.03 -8.38 11.56
N GLY A 56 24.22 -8.22 12.61
CA GLY A 56 24.70 -7.89 13.94
C GLY A 56 25.32 -6.49 13.97
N GLY A 57 24.49 -5.47 14.13
CA GLY A 57 24.92 -4.07 14.18
C GLY A 57 23.88 -3.11 14.74
N ASN A 58 22.80 -3.62 15.34
CA ASN A 58 21.60 -2.88 15.74
C ASN A 58 20.94 -2.13 14.56
N ASN A 59 21.13 -2.60 13.32
CA ASN A 59 20.49 -2.02 12.14
C ASN A 59 19.37 -2.95 11.69
N LEU A 60 18.19 -2.76 12.30
CA LEU A 60 17.02 -3.57 11.98
C LEU A 60 16.53 -3.28 10.56
N THR A 61 16.26 -4.35 9.84
CA THR A 61 15.72 -4.40 8.48
C THR A 61 14.41 -5.15 8.49
N LEU A 62 13.51 -4.83 7.55
CA LEU A 62 12.24 -5.53 7.41
C LEU A 62 12.46 -6.91 6.78
N SER A 63 11.56 -7.84 7.07
CA SER A 63 11.43 -9.06 6.27
C SER A 63 11.19 -8.69 4.80
N PRO A 64 11.75 -9.46 3.84
CA PRO A 64 11.58 -9.16 2.41
C PRO A 64 10.11 -9.13 1.97
N GLU A 65 9.30 -10.00 2.55
CA GLU A 65 7.86 -10.09 2.32
C GLU A 65 7.09 -9.93 3.64
N PRO A 66 5.84 -9.42 3.58
CA PRO A 66 4.97 -9.39 4.73
C PRO A 66 4.47 -10.80 5.08
N ILE A 67 4.27 -11.04 6.37
CA ILE A 67 3.74 -12.29 6.91
C ILE A 67 2.24 -12.14 7.15
N LYS A 68 1.45 -13.07 6.61
CA LYS A 68 0.00 -13.11 6.81
C LYS A 68 -0.36 -13.52 8.24
N CYS A 69 -1.31 -12.81 8.83
CA CYS A 69 -2.01 -13.27 10.02
C CYS A 69 -2.83 -14.53 9.69
N PRO A 70 -3.07 -15.43 10.67
CA PRO A 70 -3.99 -16.56 10.49
C PRO A 70 -5.38 -16.12 10.02
N ASN A 71 -6.07 -16.99 9.28
CA ASN A 71 -7.42 -16.70 8.79
C ASN A 71 -8.37 -16.28 9.94
N GLY A 72 -9.16 -15.23 9.71
CA GLY A 72 -10.07 -14.67 10.72
C GLY A 72 -9.40 -13.81 11.79
N THR A 73 -8.13 -13.44 11.59
CA THR A 73 -7.38 -12.55 12.49
C THR A 73 -6.76 -11.38 11.71
N TYR A 74 -6.54 -10.25 12.39
CA TYR A 74 -5.89 -9.06 11.86
C TYR A 74 -4.73 -8.65 12.77
N PHE A 75 -3.75 -7.92 12.24
CA PHE A 75 -2.62 -7.41 13.02
C PHE A 75 -3.05 -6.19 13.85
N ASP A 76 -3.05 -6.34 15.16
CA ASP A 76 -3.36 -5.29 16.12
C ASP A 76 -2.07 -4.58 16.53
N VAL A 77 -1.91 -3.32 16.08
CA VAL A 77 -0.70 -2.52 16.29
C VAL A 77 -0.39 -2.34 17.77
N SER A 78 -1.41 -2.09 18.60
CA SER A 78 -1.25 -1.82 20.03
C SER A 78 -0.70 -3.01 20.82
N SER A 79 -0.98 -4.24 20.39
CA SER A 79 -0.42 -5.46 21.01
C SER A 79 0.70 -6.10 20.20
N SER A 80 0.99 -5.57 19.02
CA SER A 80 1.94 -6.11 18.02
C SER A 80 1.71 -7.60 17.73
N LYS A 81 0.45 -8.03 17.65
CA LYS A 81 0.03 -9.43 17.49
C LYS A 81 -1.20 -9.54 16.61
N CYS A 82 -1.38 -10.71 15.99
CA CYS A 82 -2.63 -11.03 15.32
C CYS A 82 -3.73 -11.29 16.36
N LYS A 83 -4.86 -10.58 16.26
CA LYS A 83 -6.06 -10.74 17.08
C LYS A 83 -7.24 -11.17 16.22
N THR A 84 -8.19 -11.88 16.81
CA THR A 84 -9.44 -12.24 16.15
C THR A 84 -10.23 -11.01 15.76
N ILE A 85 -10.83 -11.03 14.58
CA ILE A 85 -11.73 -9.96 14.13
C ILE A 85 -12.89 -9.81 15.13
N PRO A 86 -13.17 -8.59 15.63
CA PRO A 86 -14.27 -8.37 16.56
C PRO A 86 -15.62 -8.76 15.94
N SER A 87 -16.40 -9.59 16.64
CA SER A 87 -17.73 -10.02 16.18
C SER A 87 -18.86 -9.07 16.58
N ASP A 88 -18.55 -8.08 17.42
CA ASP A 88 -19.47 -7.06 17.92
C ASP A 88 -19.60 -5.86 16.98
N GLY A 89 -18.94 -5.89 15.82
CA GLY A 89 -18.89 -4.79 14.87
C GLY A 89 -17.96 -3.65 15.30
N SER A 90 -17.15 -3.84 16.34
CA SER A 90 -16.10 -2.89 16.70
C SER A 90 -15.15 -2.69 15.52
N ALA A 91 -14.74 -1.45 15.30
CA ALA A 91 -13.85 -1.12 14.21
C ALA A 91 -12.49 -1.80 14.39
N TYR A 92 -11.95 -2.29 13.28
CA TYR A 92 -10.64 -2.90 13.15
C TYR A 92 -10.09 -2.54 11.77
N CYS A 93 -8.78 -2.71 11.57
CA CYS A 93 -8.16 -2.40 10.27
C CYS A 93 -8.33 -0.93 9.84
N GLU A 94 -8.34 0.00 10.79
CA GLU A 94 -8.44 1.43 10.51
C GLU A 94 -7.08 2.01 10.07
N ASN A 95 -7.11 3.14 9.38
CA ASN A 95 -5.92 3.90 8.97
C ASN A 95 -5.01 3.17 7.98
N LEU A 96 -5.58 2.36 7.09
CA LEU A 96 -4.87 1.88 5.91
C LEU A 96 -4.50 3.06 5.00
N CYS A 97 -3.38 2.93 4.29
CA CYS A 97 -2.93 3.89 3.30
C CYS A 97 -2.52 3.19 2.01
N ASP A 98 -2.66 3.89 0.90
CA ASP A 98 -2.20 3.43 -0.41
C ASP A 98 -0.74 3.85 -0.60
N PRO A 99 0.21 2.91 -0.75
CA PRO A 99 1.62 3.24 -0.93
C PRO A 99 1.92 3.93 -2.27
N CYS A 100 0.97 3.93 -3.21
CA CYS A 100 1.04 4.68 -4.45
C CYS A 100 0.37 6.07 -4.35
N ASP A 101 -0.41 6.34 -3.30
CA ASP A 101 -1.06 7.63 -3.07
C ASP A 101 -0.13 8.58 -2.30
N LEU A 102 0.53 9.48 -3.04
CA LEU A 102 1.47 10.44 -2.49
C LEU A 102 0.73 11.63 -1.88
N LYS A 103 0.58 11.64 -0.56
CA LYS A 103 -0.05 12.76 0.17
C LYS A 103 1.00 13.73 0.71
N CYS A 104 0.83 15.00 0.37
CA CYS A 104 1.63 16.09 0.91
C CYS A 104 1.09 16.57 2.25
N GLU A 105 1.71 16.09 3.33
CA GLU A 105 1.34 16.49 4.69
C GLU A 105 1.77 17.92 5.05
N ALA A 106 2.94 18.35 4.54
CA ALA A 106 3.50 19.66 4.87
C ALA A 106 4.30 20.25 3.68
N PRO A 107 4.22 21.58 3.44
CA PRO A 107 5.05 22.24 2.44
C PRO A 107 6.54 22.07 2.76
N GLY A 108 7.34 21.80 1.72
CA GLY A 108 8.78 21.57 1.80
C GLY A 108 9.19 20.13 2.11
N THR A 109 8.24 19.25 2.44
CA THR A 109 8.53 17.81 2.55
C THR A 109 8.87 17.23 1.19
N LEU A 110 9.85 16.32 1.17
CA LEU A 110 10.20 15.55 0.00
C LEU A 110 9.54 14.17 0.07
N ILE A 111 8.88 13.76 -1.00
CA ILE A 111 8.23 12.46 -1.12
C ILE A 111 8.91 11.69 -2.24
N PRO A 112 9.32 10.42 -2.04
CA PRO A 112 9.90 9.64 -3.13
C PRO A 112 8.90 9.48 -4.28
N ASP A 113 9.39 9.46 -5.51
CA ASP A 113 8.57 9.04 -6.64
C ASP A 113 8.40 7.51 -6.60
N PRO A 114 7.17 6.98 -6.62
CA PRO A 114 6.89 5.55 -6.51
C PRO A 114 7.22 4.77 -7.79
N TYR A 115 7.44 5.45 -8.91
CA TYR A 115 7.67 4.88 -10.23
C TYR A 115 9.08 5.15 -10.75
N ALA A 116 9.79 6.15 -10.22
CA ALA A 116 11.13 6.54 -10.68
C ALA A 116 12.08 6.89 -9.52
N CYS A 117 13.07 6.01 -9.26
CA CYS A 117 14.00 6.17 -8.13
C CYS A 117 14.93 7.40 -8.22
N ASP A 118 15.15 7.93 -9.42
CA ASP A 118 15.94 9.14 -9.66
C ASP A 118 15.14 10.44 -9.49
N SER A 119 13.88 10.35 -9.05
CA SER A 119 13.01 11.51 -8.87
C SER A 119 12.25 11.50 -7.54
N TYR A 120 11.76 12.67 -7.18
CA TYR A 120 11.01 12.91 -5.95
C TYR A 120 10.07 14.10 -6.14
N TYR A 121 9.04 14.16 -5.32
CA TYR A 121 8.10 15.26 -5.26
C TYR A 121 8.47 16.21 -4.13
N ILE A 122 8.37 17.50 -4.42
CA ILE A 122 8.48 18.57 -3.42
C ILE A 122 7.07 19.02 -3.11
N CYS A 123 6.66 18.86 -1.86
CA CYS A 123 5.35 19.30 -1.40
C CYS A 123 5.26 20.83 -1.32
N LEU A 124 4.15 21.36 -1.80
CA LEU A 124 3.78 22.77 -1.71
C LEU A 124 2.61 22.94 -0.74
N ALA A 125 2.07 24.15 -0.65
CA ALA A 125 0.82 24.40 0.07
C ALA A 125 -0.36 23.69 -0.61
N ASN A 126 -1.45 23.48 0.14
CA ASN A 126 -2.72 22.94 -0.37
C ASN A 126 -2.64 21.54 -1.00
N ASN A 127 -1.72 20.68 -0.50
CA ASN A 127 -1.53 19.32 -1.01
C ASN A 127 -1.10 19.26 -2.50
N GLU A 128 -0.53 20.35 -3.01
CA GLU A 128 0.11 20.37 -4.33
C GLU A 128 1.56 19.87 -4.24
N SER A 129 2.08 19.38 -5.35
CA SER A 129 3.48 18.94 -5.45
C SER A 129 4.07 19.23 -6.81
N ILE A 130 5.38 19.40 -6.86
CA ILE A 130 6.15 19.45 -8.10
C ILE A 130 7.15 18.32 -8.14
N ILE A 131 7.33 17.68 -9.29
CA ILE A 131 8.36 16.67 -9.48
C ILE A 131 9.72 17.32 -9.67
N SER A 132 10.75 16.70 -9.11
CA SER A 132 12.16 17.07 -9.26
C SER A 132 12.99 15.82 -9.47
N ASN A 133 14.09 15.95 -10.21
CA ASN A 133 15.01 14.85 -10.46
C ASN A 133 16.31 15.07 -9.67
N CYS A 134 16.92 13.98 -9.25
CA CYS A 134 18.30 13.97 -8.80
C CYS A 134 19.25 14.28 -9.96
N GLY A 135 20.50 14.66 -9.65
CA GLY A 135 21.52 14.88 -10.68
C GLY A 135 21.95 13.59 -11.36
N ASP A 136 22.82 13.72 -12.37
CA ASP A 136 23.41 12.55 -13.04
C ASP A 136 24.09 11.62 -12.02
N ASP A 137 23.92 10.30 -12.22
CA ASP A 137 24.43 9.23 -11.34
C ASP A 137 23.95 9.31 -9.87
N GLN A 138 22.83 10.01 -9.63
CA GLN A 138 22.19 10.08 -8.33
C GLN A 138 20.77 9.51 -8.34
N SER A 139 20.34 9.05 -7.17
CA SER A 139 18.97 8.59 -6.95
C SER A 139 18.47 9.06 -5.59
N PHE A 140 17.16 9.21 -5.45
CA PHE A 140 16.55 9.69 -4.22
C PHE A 140 16.48 8.55 -3.20
N ASP A 141 17.24 8.69 -2.11
CA ASP A 141 17.14 7.77 -0.99
C ASP A 141 15.94 8.17 -0.13
N TYR A 142 14.88 7.35 -0.13
CA TYR A 142 13.64 7.68 0.58
C TYR A 142 13.78 7.61 2.10
N ILE A 143 14.79 6.90 2.62
CA ILE A 143 15.06 6.79 4.06
C ILE A 143 15.78 8.05 4.55
N GLN A 144 16.76 8.54 3.78
CA GLN A 144 17.51 9.75 4.10
C GLN A 144 16.74 11.02 3.72
N GLY A 145 15.83 10.93 2.74
CA GLY A 145 15.08 12.06 2.22
C GLY A 145 15.95 13.00 1.38
N SER A 146 16.89 12.46 0.61
CA SER A 146 17.82 13.24 -0.21
C SER A 146 18.39 12.45 -1.39
N CYS A 147 18.86 13.16 -2.42
CA CYS A 147 19.62 12.55 -3.51
C CYS A 147 21.02 12.13 -3.04
N VAL A 148 21.37 10.87 -3.28
CA VAL A 148 22.69 10.27 -3.02
C VAL A 148 23.19 9.56 -4.27
N ALA A 149 24.44 9.07 -4.28
CA ALA A 149 24.94 8.27 -5.39
C ALA A 149 24.04 7.04 -5.63
N THR A 150 23.74 6.70 -6.88
CA THR A 150 22.83 5.60 -7.21
C THR A 150 23.23 4.26 -6.58
N SER A 151 24.53 4.01 -6.38
CA SER A 151 25.03 2.80 -5.71
C SER A 151 24.63 2.69 -4.23
N ASP A 152 24.31 3.82 -3.61
CA ASP A 152 24.08 3.94 -2.17
C ASP A 152 22.60 4.19 -1.84
N ALA A 153 21.80 4.55 -2.85
CA ALA A 153 20.40 4.94 -2.67
C ALA A 153 19.49 3.75 -2.35
N VAL A 154 18.65 3.90 -1.33
CA VAL A 154 17.51 3.02 -1.12
C VAL A 154 16.28 3.58 -1.86
N CYS A 155 15.90 2.95 -2.96
CA CYS A 155 14.71 3.31 -3.74
C CYS A 155 13.41 2.96 -3.00
N TYR A 156 12.37 3.77 -3.21
CA TYR A 156 11.03 3.44 -2.76
C TYR A 156 10.44 2.31 -3.62
N LYS A 157 10.04 1.21 -2.98
CA LYS A 157 9.49 0.01 -3.66
C LYS A 157 8.20 -0.49 -3.04
N SER A 158 7.56 0.33 -2.21
CA SER A 158 6.33 -0.07 -1.51
C SER A 158 5.10 0.06 -2.39
N CYS A 159 5.16 0.90 -3.44
CA CYS A 159 4.14 0.96 -4.46
C CYS A 159 4.39 -0.11 -5.52
N ASP A 160 3.33 -0.82 -5.88
CA ASP A 160 3.27 -1.72 -7.03
C ASP A 160 2.07 -1.26 -7.86
N PRO A 161 2.27 -0.62 -9.04
CA PRO A 161 1.16 -0.11 -9.85
C PRO A 161 0.20 -1.21 -10.32
N CYS A 162 0.63 -2.48 -10.29
CA CYS A 162 -0.17 -3.62 -10.73
C CYS A 162 -0.95 -4.26 -9.59
N LYS A 163 -0.78 -3.76 -8.37
CA LYS A 163 -1.54 -4.20 -7.20
C LYS A 163 -2.57 -3.15 -6.82
N VAL A 164 -3.82 -3.60 -6.66
CA VAL A 164 -4.88 -2.74 -6.12
C VAL A 164 -4.78 -2.69 -4.60
N TYR A 165 -4.68 -1.48 -4.07
CA TYR A 165 -4.66 -1.19 -2.65
C TYR A 165 -6.05 -0.74 -2.17
N CYS A 166 -6.85 -1.69 -1.68
CA CYS A 166 -8.15 -1.39 -1.10
C CYS A 166 -8.03 -0.79 0.30
N VAL A 167 -7.82 0.53 0.36
CA VAL A 167 -7.61 1.28 1.61
C VAL A 167 -8.85 2.06 2.03
N HIS A 168 -9.76 2.31 1.08
CA HIS A 168 -11.08 2.89 1.28
C HIS A 168 -12.14 2.13 0.48
N GLU A 169 -13.40 2.22 0.91
CA GLU A 169 -14.52 1.68 0.15
C GLU A 169 -14.69 2.48 -1.16
N GLY A 170 -14.87 1.80 -2.29
CA GLY A 170 -15.07 2.46 -3.57
C GLY A 170 -14.68 1.62 -4.77
N LYS A 171 -14.64 2.26 -5.94
CA LYS A 171 -14.26 1.61 -7.20
C LYS A 171 -12.90 2.11 -7.66
N VAL A 172 -12.01 1.18 -7.95
CA VAL A 172 -10.69 1.42 -8.52
C VAL A 172 -10.66 0.81 -9.92
N PRO A 173 -10.14 1.48 -10.95
CA PRO A 173 -9.98 0.87 -12.27
C PRO A 173 -9.15 -0.41 -12.20
N ASN A 174 -9.42 -1.34 -13.12
CA ASN A 174 -8.51 -2.45 -13.33
C ASN A 174 -7.18 -1.92 -13.93
N PRO A 175 -6.02 -2.11 -13.26
CA PRO A 175 -4.73 -1.55 -13.70
C PRO A 175 -4.14 -2.23 -14.95
N PHE A 176 -4.69 -3.37 -15.38
CA PHE A 176 -4.19 -4.14 -16.53
C PHE A 176 -4.87 -3.74 -17.84
N ASP A 177 -6.19 -3.49 -17.81
CA ASP A 177 -6.98 -3.38 -19.05
C ASP A 177 -7.92 -2.16 -19.09
N CYS A 178 -8.21 -1.51 -17.96
CA CYS A 178 -9.26 -0.49 -17.85
C CYS A 178 -10.65 -0.95 -18.36
N GLU A 179 -10.86 -2.23 -18.67
CA GLU A 179 -12.12 -2.81 -19.20
C GLU A 179 -13.13 -3.10 -18.08
N GLY A 180 -12.85 -2.58 -16.89
CA GLY A 180 -13.61 -2.86 -15.69
C GLY A 180 -13.08 -2.09 -14.50
N TYR A 181 -13.66 -2.39 -13.35
CA TYR A 181 -13.26 -1.85 -12.07
C TYR A 181 -13.27 -2.93 -11.00
N ILE A 182 -12.50 -2.69 -9.97
CA ILE A 182 -12.47 -3.46 -8.75
C ILE A 182 -13.22 -2.66 -7.69
N TYR A 183 -14.25 -3.24 -7.10
CA TYR A 183 -14.92 -2.70 -5.94
C TYR A 183 -14.16 -3.11 -4.68
N CYS A 184 -13.62 -2.14 -3.98
CA CYS A 184 -12.97 -2.30 -2.70
C CYS A 184 -13.99 -2.14 -1.57
N GLU A 185 -13.99 -3.08 -0.63
CA GLU A 185 -14.73 -2.99 0.62
C GLU A 185 -13.77 -3.35 1.76
N PRO A 186 -12.86 -2.44 2.16
CA PRO A 186 -11.90 -2.75 3.21
C PRO A 186 -12.63 -2.92 4.55
N PRO A 187 -12.24 -3.90 5.39
CA PRO A 187 -11.22 -4.92 5.17
C PRO A 187 -11.79 -6.26 4.64
N TYR A 188 -13.02 -6.27 4.14
CA TYR A 188 -13.78 -7.47 3.75
C TYR A 188 -13.39 -8.06 2.40
N GLY A 189 -12.79 -7.26 1.50
CA GLY A 189 -12.15 -7.76 0.30
C GLY A 189 -12.35 -6.88 -0.94
N GLN A 190 -12.19 -7.49 -2.10
CA GLN A 190 -12.35 -6.83 -3.39
C GLN A 190 -13.08 -7.74 -4.38
N THR A 191 -13.86 -7.16 -5.28
CA THR A 191 -14.56 -7.87 -6.35
C THR A 191 -14.37 -7.16 -7.69
N GLU A 192 -14.03 -7.91 -8.74
CA GLU A 192 -13.87 -7.35 -10.08
C GLU A 192 -15.20 -7.34 -10.85
N PHE A 193 -15.42 -6.26 -11.59
CA PHE A 193 -16.57 -6.05 -12.47
C PHE A 193 -16.08 -5.63 -13.85
N LYS A 194 -16.51 -6.34 -14.88
CA LYS A 194 -16.25 -5.95 -16.28
C LYS A 194 -17.28 -4.95 -16.77
N CYS A 195 -16.83 -3.99 -17.56
CA CYS A 195 -17.68 -3.10 -18.32
C CYS A 195 -18.39 -3.87 -19.46
N PRO A 196 -19.49 -3.31 -20.00
CA PRO A 196 -20.07 -3.83 -21.24
C PRO A 196 -19.05 -3.83 -22.38
N PRO A 197 -19.27 -4.63 -23.46
CA PRO A 197 -18.43 -4.58 -24.64
C PRO A 197 -18.29 -3.15 -25.19
N ASP A 198 -17.11 -2.83 -25.71
CA ASP A 198 -16.76 -1.51 -26.26
C ASP A 198 -16.81 -0.35 -25.24
N HIS A 199 -16.71 -0.66 -23.94
CA HIS A 199 -16.64 0.32 -22.85
C HIS A 199 -15.42 0.11 -21.97
N GLN A 200 -14.99 1.18 -21.33
CA GLN A 200 -13.91 1.22 -20.36
C GLN A 200 -14.37 1.96 -19.10
N TYR A 201 -13.75 1.64 -17.98
CA TYR A 201 -14.05 2.31 -16.72
C TYR A 201 -13.37 3.68 -16.64
N GLU A 202 -14.14 4.71 -16.29
CA GLU A 202 -13.65 6.08 -16.15
C GLU A 202 -13.81 6.56 -14.70
N ILE A 203 -12.73 7.12 -14.14
CA ILE A 203 -12.57 7.37 -12.71
C ILE A 203 -13.39 8.58 -12.26
N GLY A 204 -13.40 9.66 -13.03
CA GLY A 204 -14.07 10.91 -12.66
C GLY A 204 -15.60 10.78 -12.57
N SER A 205 -16.20 10.01 -13.47
CA SER A 205 -17.64 9.72 -13.49
C SER A 205 -18.02 8.44 -12.75
N GLN A 206 -17.04 7.60 -12.39
CA GLN A 206 -17.21 6.32 -11.70
C GLN A 206 -18.11 5.33 -12.46
N LYS A 207 -18.01 5.35 -13.80
CA LYS A 207 -18.89 4.61 -14.73
C LYS A 207 -18.10 3.99 -15.87
N CYS A 208 -18.71 2.99 -16.50
CA CYS A 208 -18.26 2.49 -17.79
C CYS A 208 -18.73 3.47 -18.89
N VAL A 209 -17.81 3.99 -19.67
CA VAL A 209 -18.05 4.90 -20.80
C VAL A 209 -17.56 4.25 -22.10
N PRO A 210 -18.13 4.59 -23.27
CA PRO A 210 -17.63 4.09 -24.54
C PRO A 210 -16.15 4.44 -24.76
N TYR A 211 -15.42 3.60 -25.51
CA TYR A 211 -14.05 3.93 -25.91
C TYR A 211 -13.97 5.27 -26.67
N GLY A 212 -12.90 6.03 -26.41
CA GLY A 212 -12.65 7.32 -27.06
C GLY A 212 -13.37 8.51 -26.41
N ASP A 213 -13.95 8.36 -25.21
CA ASP A 213 -14.45 9.49 -24.43
C ASP A 213 -13.31 10.48 -24.08
N PRO A 214 -13.48 11.79 -24.32
CA PRO A 214 -12.43 12.78 -24.05
C PRO A 214 -12.11 12.96 -22.56
N ASN A 215 -12.96 12.48 -21.65
CA ASN A 215 -12.72 12.51 -20.20
C ASN A 215 -12.06 11.21 -19.70
N GLN A 216 -11.51 10.39 -20.58
CA GLN A 216 -10.78 9.19 -20.18
C GLN A 216 -9.55 9.55 -19.34
N THR A 217 -9.48 9.01 -18.12
CA THR A 217 -8.33 9.18 -17.21
C THR A 217 -7.71 7.86 -16.74
N CYS A 218 -8.18 6.71 -17.23
CA CYS A 218 -7.58 5.43 -16.88
C CYS A 218 -6.31 5.20 -17.71
N ASP A 219 -5.22 4.87 -17.02
CA ASP A 219 -3.95 4.48 -17.61
C ASP A 219 -3.68 3.01 -17.25
N ASN A 220 -3.55 2.15 -18.26
CA ASN A 220 -3.23 0.74 -18.05
C ASN A 220 -1.73 0.56 -17.89
N THR A 221 -1.25 0.81 -16.67
CA THR A 221 0.17 0.81 -16.33
C THR A 221 0.80 -0.59 -16.40
N CYS A 222 -0.01 -1.64 -16.45
CA CYS A 222 0.44 -3.02 -16.32
C CYS A 222 0.18 -3.84 -17.58
N THR A 223 1.20 -4.59 -18.02
CA THR A 223 1.05 -5.59 -19.08
C THR A 223 0.79 -6.95 -18.45
N ASP A 224 -0.19 -7.69 -18.97
CA ASP A 224 -0.38 -9.10 -18.64
C ASP A 224 0.84 -9.92 -19.08
N ASP A 225 1.82 -10.09 -18.18
CA ASP A 225 2.89 -11.08 -18.37
C ASP A 225 2.44 -12.46 -17.87
N LEU A 226 1.15 -12.75 -18.02
CA LEU A 226 0.55 -14.07 -17.80
C LEU A 226 0.00 -14.59 -19.12
N THR A 227 0.91 -14.91 -20.04
CA THR A 227 0.64 -15.94 -21.03
C THR A 227 0.50 -17.29 -20.33
N THR A 228 -0.67 -17.50 -19.73
CA THR A 228 -1.45 -18.73 -19.67
C THR A 228 -0.67 -19.97 -20.12
N THR A 229 0.10 -20.58 -19.20
CA THR A 229 0.32 -22.02 -19.27
C THR A 229 -0.98 -22.66 -18.83
N SER A 230 -1.93 -22.74 -19.76
CA SER A 230 -3.11 -23.59 -19.64
C SER A 230 -2.61 -25.03 -19.56
N VAL A 231 -2.42 -25.52 -18.34
CA VAL A 231 -2.31 -26.95 -18.07
C VAL A 231 -3.68 -27.53 -18.39
N THR A 232 -3.81 -28.00 -19.64
CA THR A 232 -4.90 -28.86 -20.10
C THR A 232 -4.98 -30.04 -19.14
N SER A 233 -5.93 -29.98 -18.21
CA SER A 233 -6.28 -31.10 -17.35
C SER A 233 -7.08 -32.07 -18.20
N THR A 234 -6.40 -33.02 -18.82
CA THR A 234 -7.01 -34.16 -19.50
C THR A 234 -7.61 -35.08 -18.44
N THR A 235 -8.91 -34.95 -18.19
CA THR A 235 -9.69 -35.88 -17.38
C THR A 235 -9.91 -37.16 -18.19
N THR A 236 -9.10 -38.18 -17.92
CA THR A 236 -9.35 -39.54 -18.40
C THR A 236 -10.49 -40.15 -17.57
N GLU A 237 -11.71 -40.13 -18.10
CA GLU A 237 -12.82 -40.95 -17.60
C GLU A 237 -12.45 -42.42 -17.75
N THR A 238 -12.17 -43.08 -16.63
CA THR A 238 -12.08 -44.54 -16.58
C THR A 238 -13.44 -45.06 -16.14
N SER A 239 -14.16 -45.66 -17.09
CA SER A 239 -15.46 -46.29 -16.89
C SER A 239 -15.36 -47.51 -15.94
N PRO A 240 -16.23 -47.65 -14.93
CA PRO A 240 -16.27 -48.86 -14.11
C PRO A 240 -17.01 -50.00 -14.82
N THR A 241 -16.27 -51.07 -15.12
CA THR A 241 -16.79 -52.38 -15.53
C THR A 241 -17.71 -52.95 -14.44
N THR A 242 -18.98 -53.16 -14.79
CA THR A 242 -19.95 -53.90 -13.99
C THR A 242 -19.82 -55.39 -14.31
N THR A 243 -19.30 -56.18 -13.37
CA THR A 243 -19.41 -57.64 -13.40
C THR A 243 -20.79 -58.03 -12.88
N ALA A 244 -21.61 -58.60 -13.74
CA ALA A 244 -22.84 -59.27 -13.37
C ALA A 244 -22.51 -60.62 -12.73
N ASP A 245 -22.95 -60.79 -11.49
CA ASP A 245 -23.04 -62.08 -10.82
C ASP A 245 -24.54 -62.42 -10.74
N GLN A 246 -25.00 -63.38 -11.55
CA GLN A 246 -26.26 -64.10 -11.31
C GLN A 246 -26.09 -65.58 -11.65
N GLN A 247 -26.36 -66.36 -10.61
CA GLN A 247 -26.95 -67.69 -10.53
C GLN A 247 -27.71 -68.19 -11.77
#